data_AF-A0A4P5TVS7-F1
#
_entry.id   AF-A0A4P5TVS7-F1
#
_cell.length_a   1.000
_cell.length_b   1.000
_cell.length_c   1.000
_cell.angle_alpha   90.00
_cell.angle_beta   90.00
_cell.angle_gamma   90.00
#
_symmetry.space_group_name_H-M   'P 1'
#
loop_
_entity.id
_entity.type
_entity.pdbx_description
1 polymer ?
#
loop_
_entity_poly.entity_id
_entity_poly.type
_entity_poly.pdbx_seq_one_letter_code
_entity_poly.pdbx_strand_id
1 'polypeptide(L)'
;MGTEFAEITLKTDHIVPEQKLWRGVLFNALDETMIGASDRKSSIYKIDSHNWIVNKGDDFEKVCYWGGYDPDNVTEKYTAAVKRGEIKFNERQVAWGKYYKQYLIYKKSKDTESKKYHRNRLEWLRKEVKQATTALISMIIVSAIA
;
A
#
# COMPACT_ATOMS: atom_id res chain seq x y z
N MET A 1 -16.05 5.24 -6.13
CA MET A 1 -14.87 6.07 -5.78
C MET A 1 -14.57 7.26 -6.68
N GLY A 2 -14.57 7.13 -8.01
CA GLY A 2 -14.14 8.21 -8.91
C GLY A 2 -14.90 9.54 -8.76
N THR A 3 -16.16 9.49 -8.32
CA THR A 3 -17.00 10.67 -8.08
C THR A 3 -16.75 11.32 -6.71
N GLU A 4 -16.57 10.55 -5.63
CA GLU A 4 -16.38 11.08 -4.27
C GLU A 4 -14.98 11.67 -4.02
N PHE A 5 -13.93 11.13 -4.64
CA PHE A 5 -12.59 11.73 -4.60
C PHE A 5 -12.48 12.93 -5.55
N ALA A 6 -13.16 12.88 -6.71
CA ALA A 6 -13.29 14.04 -7.59
C ALA A 6 -14.07 15.18 -6.92
N GLU A 7 -15.04 14.89 -6.05
CA GLU A 7 -15.78 15.90 -5.31
C GLU A 7 -14.89 16.71 -4.34
N ILE A 8 -13.88 16.07 -3.73
CA ILE A 8 -12.88 16.81 -2.94
C ILE A 8 -11.99 17.71 -3.84
N THR A 9 -11.92 17.38 -5.13
CA THR A 9 -11.14 18.15 -6.11
C THR A 9 -11.90 19.39 -6.61
N LEU A 10 -13.23 19.37 -6.65
CA LEU A 10 -14.05 20.45 -7.24
C LEU A 10 -14.16 21.73 -6.40
N LYS A 11 -13.73 21.73 -5.13
CA LYS A 11 -13.52 22.97 -4.36
C LYS A 11 -12.12 23.53 -4.66
N THR A 12 -11.96 24.10 -5.85
CA THR A 12 -10.68 24.60 -6.39
C THR A 12 -10.36 26.05 -6.08
N ASP A 13 -11.25 26.82 -5.44
CA ASP A 13 -10.98 28.22 -5.16
C ASP A 13 -9.88 28.32 -4.08
N HIS A 14 -8.66 28.63 -4.53
CA HIS A 14 -7.44 28.89 -3.74
C HIS A 14 -6.60 27.69 -3.26
N ILE A 15 -6.36 26.66 -4.09
CA ILE A 15 -5.33 25.63 -3.80
C ILE A 15 -3.94 26.12 -4.25
N VAL A 16 -3.00 26.25 -3.30
CA VAL A 16 -1.60 26.64 -3.58
C VAL A 16 -0.81 25.50 -4.28
N PRO A 17 0.23 25.82 -5.07
CA PRO A 17 1.02 24.80 -5.79
C PRO A 17 1.55 23.66 -4.92
N GLU A 18 2.01 23.97 -3.71
CA GLU A 18 2.52 23.01 -2.74
C GLU A 18 1.42 22.03 -2.33
N GLN A 19 0.22 22.53 -2.06
CA GLN A 19 -0.92 21.69 -1.73
C GLN A 19 -1.25 20.76 -2.91
N LYS A 20 -1.21 21.25 -4.16
CA LYS A 20 -1.41 20.39 -5.36
C LYS A 20 -0.40 19.25 -5.43
N LEU A 21 0.87 19.52 -5.11
CA LEU A 21 1.92 18.50 -5.06
C LEU A 21 1.55 17.40 -4.07
N TRP A 22 1.20 17.75 -2.83
CA TRP A 22 0.88 16.78 -1.78
C TRP A 22 -0.40 16.00 -2.06
N ARG A 23 -1.41 16.63 -2.69
CA ARG A 23 -2.58 15.93 -3.22
C ARG A 23 -2.17 14.89 -4.27
N GLY A 24 -1.26 15.23 -5.17
CA GLY A 24 -0.71 14.32 -6.17
C GLY A 24 -0.01 13.10 -5.55
N VAL A 25 0.77 13.30 -4.48
CA VAL A 25 1.39 12.21 -3.73
C VAL A 25 0.33 11.26 -3.15
N LEU A 26 -0.68 11.81 -2.48
CA LEU A 26 -1.76 11.01 -1.91
C LEU A 26 -2.55 10.24 -2.98
N PHE A 27 -2.90 10.89 -4.09
CA PHE A 27 -3.62 10.25 -5.19
C PHE A 27 -2.82 9.16 -5.89
N ASN A 28 -1.52 9.37 -6.10
CA ASN A 28 -0.66 8.32 -6.64
C ASN A 28 -0.64 7.08 -5.72
N ALA A 29 -0.54 7.27 -4.40
CA ALA A 29 -0.61 6.16 -3.46
C ALA A 29 -1.98 5.44 -3.51
N LEU A 30 -3.08 6.18 -3.60
CA LEU A 30 -4.43 5.60 -3.76
C LEU A 30 -4.56 4.81 -5.07
N ASP A 31 -4.09 5.35 -6.19
CA ASP A 31 -4.08 4.67 -7.49
C ASP A 31 -3.23 3.40 -7.46
N GLU A 32 -2.08 3.42 -6.78
CA GLU A 32 -1.24 2.23 -6.60
C GLU A 32 -1.97 1.10 -5.86
N THR A 33 -2.86 1.44 -4.91
CA THR A 33 -3.68 0.41 -4.23
C THR A 33 -4.68 -0.26 -5.17
N MET A 34 -5.01 0.37 -6.30
CA MET A 34 -5.94 -0.16 -7.30
C MET A 34 -5.26 -1.08 -8.33
N ILE A 35 -3.93 -1.21 -8.31
CA ILE A 35 -3.20 -2.02 -9.30
C ILE A 35 -3.69 -3.49 -9.29
N GLY A 36 -4.10 -3.98 -10.47
CA GLY A 36 -4.51 -5.37 -10.67
C GLY A 36 -3.36 -6.33 -11.01
N ALA A 37 -2.24 -5.79 -11.50
CA ALA A 37 -1.07 -6.59 -11.87
C ALA A 37 -0.44 -7.26 -10.63
N SER A 38 0.07 -8.48 -10.83
CA SER A 38 0.62 -9.34 -9.77
C SER A 38 2.09 -9.68 -9.98
N ASP A 39 2.78 -8.93 -10.84
CA ASP A 39 4.23 -8.96 -10.92
C ASP A 39 4.83 -8.36 -9.65
N ARG A 40 6.11 -8.65 -9.41
CA ARG A 40 6.80 -8.25 -8.19
C ARG A 40 6.72 -6.74 -7.93
N LYS A 41 6.94 -5.90 -8.95
CA LYS A 41 7.06 -4.45 -8.78
C LYS A 41 5.70 -3.85 -8.43
N SER A 42 4.68 -4.17 -9.23
CA SER A 42 3.30 -3.75 -9.01
C SER A 42 2.76 -4.17 -7.65
N SER A 43 3.05 -5.42 -7.25
CA SER A 43 2.61 -5.95 -5.96
C SER A 43 3.25 -5.19 -4.80
N ILE A 44 4.55 -4.88 -4.88
CA ILE A 44 5.25 -4.13 -3.83
C ILE A 44 4.63 -2.74 -3.68
N TYR A 45 4.43 -2.00 -4.77
CA TYR A 45 3.82 -0.66 -4.71
C TYR A 45 2.42 -0.70 -4.11
N LYS A 46 1.59 -1.65 -4.55
CA LYS A 46 0.24 -1.82 -4.00
C LYS A 46 0.25 -2.12 -2.49
N ILE A 47 1.11 -3.04 -2.04
CA ILE A 47 1.19 -3.41 -0.61
C ILE A 47 1.79 -2.26 0.21
N ASP A 48 2.82 -1.59 -0.28
CA ASP A 48 3.45 -0.47 0.42
C ASP A 48 2.47 0.69 0.58
N SER A 49 1.75 1.07 -0.47
CA SER A 49 0.75 2.15 -0.42
C SER A 49 -0.47 1.79 0.44
N HIS A 50 -0.92 0.53 0.40
CA HIS A 50 -1.93 0.03 1.35
C HIS A 50 -1.46 0.17 2.80
N ASN A 51 -0.25 -0.31 3.10
CA ASN A 51 0.33 -0.24 4.43
C ASN A 51 0.55 1.20 4.89
N TRP A 52 0.96 2.10 3.99
CA TRP A 52 1.18 3.51 4.29
C TRP A 52 -0.11 4.20 4.75
N ILE A 53 -1.22 3.97 4.05
CA ILE A 53 -2.54 4.53 4.39
C ILE A 53 -3.11 3.91 5.68
N VAL A 54 -2.96 2.60 5.86
CA VAL A 54 -3.55 1.88 7.01
C VAL A 54 -2.75 2.08 8.31
N ASN A 55 -1.42 2.15 8.23
CA ASN A 55 -0.59 2.36 9.42
C ASN A 55 -0.70 3.78 9.97
N LYS A 56 -1.10 4.75 9.13
CA LYS A 56 -1.21 6.17 9.50
C LYS A 56 0.05 6.69 10.21
N GLY A 57 1.19 6.53 9.55
CA GLY A 57 2.45 7.08 10.05
C GLY A 57 2.51 8.60 9.99
N ASP A 58 3.47 9.21 10.68
CA ASP A 58 3.71 10.66 10.69
C ASP A 58 3.92 11.23 9.27
N ASP A 59 4.54 10.46 8.38
CA ASP A 59 4.72 10.83 6.98
C ASP A 59 3.40 10.86 6.21
N PHE A 60 2.51 9.88 6.43
CA PHE A 60 1.16 9.87 5.85
C PHE A 60 0.32 11.04 6.36
N GLU A 61 0.32 11.29 7.67
CA GLU A 61 -0.41 12.40 8.27
C GLU A 61 0.04 13.75 7.72
N LYS A 62 1.36 13.97 7.62
CA LYS A 62 1.94 15.18 7.01
C LYS A 62 1.48 15.37 5.57
N VAL A 63 1.53 14.32 4.75
CA VAL A 63 1.07 14.41 3.36
C VAL A 63 -0.42 14.75 3.29
N CYS A 64 -1.25 14.15 4.16
CA CYS A 64 -2.68 14.48 4.23
C CYS A 64 -2.88 15.96 4.60
N TYR A 65 -2.29 16.42 5.70
CA TYR A 65 -2.44 17.81 6.15
C TYR A 65 -1.92 18.81 5.12
N TRP A 66 -0.76 18.57 4.51
CA TRP A 66 -0.23 19.44 3.47
C TRP A 66 -1.04 19.40 2.17
N GLY A 67 -1.74 18.29 1.90
CA GLY A 67 -2.74 18.19 0.84
C GLY A 67 -4.07 18.89 1.18
N GLY A 68 -4.26 19.30 2.43
CA GLY A 68 -5.51 19.85 2.98
C GLY A 68 -6.58 18.79 3.22
N TYR A 69 -6.17 17.58 3.58
CA TYR A 69 -7.03 16.48 3.97
C TYR A 69 -6.84 16.15 5.44
N ASP A 70 -7.92 15.69 6.07
CA ASP A 70 -7.88 15.03 7.36
C ASP A 70 -7.45 13.56 7.17
N PRO A 71 -6.32 13.12 7.76
CA PRO A 71 -5.85 11.74 7.63
C PRO A 71 -6.86 10.70 8.14
N ASP A 72 -7.67 11.02 9.16
CA ASP A 72 -8.68 10.11 9.70
C ASP A 72 -9.77 9.82 8.65
N ASN A 73 -10.28 10.88 8.04
CA ASN A 73 -11.27 10.82 6.97
C ASN A 73 -10.73 10.07 5.74
N VAL A 74 -9.46 10.29 5.37
CA VAL A 74 -8.82 9.57 4.25
C VAL A 74 -8.74 8.07 4.54
N THR A 75 -8.25 7.67 5.72
CA THR A 75 -8.13 6.25 6.08
C THR A 75 -9.50 5.59 6.25
N GLU A 76 -10.50 6.31 6.76
CA GLU A 76 -11.87 5.80 6.88
C GLU A 76 -12.47 5.50 5.50
N LYS A 77 -12.40 6.46 4.56
CA LYS A 77 -12.88 6.28 3.19
C LYS A 77 -12.15 5.16 2.46
N TYR A 78 -10.83 5.10 2.62
CA TYR A 78 -10.01 4.02 2.08
C TYR A 78 -10.46 2.65 2.62
N THR A 79 -10.57 2.53 3.94
CA THR A 79 -11.01 1.31 4.62
C THR A 79 -12.42 0.89 4.17
N ALA A 80 -13.33 1.84 4.00
CA ALA A 80 -14.66 1.59 3.47
C ALA A 80 -14.63 1.06 2.03
N ALA A 81 -13.77 1.60 1.17
CA ALA A 81 -13.57 1.11 -0.19
C ALA A 81 -13.00 -0.33 -0.23
N VAL A 82 -12.08 -0.67 0.67
CA VAL A 82 -11.59 -2.05 0.82
C VAL A 82 -12.73 -2.97 1.28
N LYS A 83 -13.52 -2.56 2.27
CA LYS A 83 -14.68 -3.34 2.79
C LYS A 83 -15.75 -3.60 1.73
N ARG A 84 -16.00 -2.62 0.84
CA ARG A 84 -16.93 -2.77 -0.29
C ARG A 84 -16.36 -3.60 -1.44
N GLY A 85 -15.10 -4.01 -1.37
CA GLY A 85 -14.43 -4.77 -2.42
C GLY A 85 -14.11 -3.93 -3.66
N GLU A 86 -14.09 -2.60 -3.56
CA GLU A 86 -13.62 -1.74 -4.64
C GLU A 86 -12.08 -1.87 -4.78
N ILE A 87 -11.39 -2.03 -3.66
CA ILE A 87 -9.95 -2.36 -3.61
C ILE A 87 -9.81 -3.84 -3.30
N LYS A 88 -9.23 -4.60 -4.22
CA LYS A 88 -9.06 -6.06 -4.10
C LYS A 88 -7.60 -6.46 -4.12
N PHE A 89 -7.28 -7.51 -3.40
CA PHE A 89 -5.95 -8.11 -3.37
C PHE A 89 -6.02 -9.56 -3.86
N ASN A 90 -4.92 -10.08 -4.37
CA ASN A 90 -4.74 -11.51 -4.57
C ASN A 90 -3.57 -12.05 -3.76
N GLU A 91 -3.50 -13.37 -3.63
CA GLU A 91 -2.50 -14.05 -2.79
C GLU A 91 -1.09 -13.74 -3.25
N ARG A 92 -0.87 -13.68 -4.57
CA ARG A 92 0.44 -13.39 -5.15
C ARG A 92 0.93 -11.98 -4.80
N GLN A 93 0.04 -10.99 -4.83
CA GLN A 93 0.37 -9.61 -4.42
C GLN A 93 0.79 -9.56 -2.95
N VAL A 94 0.01 -10.19 -2.07
CA VAL A 94 0.31 -10.27 -0.63
C VAL A 94 1.63 -11.01 -0.38
N ALA A 95 1.86 -12.13 -1.08
CA ALA A 95 3.10 -12.91 -0.97
C ALA A 95 4.34 -12.11 -1.41
N TRP A 96 4.23 -11.31 -2.48
CA TRP A 96 5.30 -10.40 -2.89
C TRP A 96 5.59 -9.32 -1.85
N GLY A 97 4.55 -8.77 -1.21
CA GLY A 97 4.70 -7.82 -0.09
C GLY A 97 5.48 -8.42 1.08
N LYS A 98 5.10 -9.63 1.51
CA LYS A 98 5.82 -10.39 2.57
C LYS A 98 7.27 -10.66 2.20
N TYR A 99 7.50 -11.10 0.96
CA TYR A 99 8.85 -11.31 0.42
C TYR A 99 9.68 -10.02 0.49
N TYR A 100 9.11 -8.88 0.09
CA TYR A 100 9.84 -7.62 0.05
C TYR A 100 10.20 -7.10 1.44
N LYS A 101 9.29 -7.16 2.40
CA LYS A 101 9.60 -6.85 3.81
C LYS A 101 10.74 -7.69 4.34
N GLN A 102 10.71 -9.00 4.12
CA GLN A 102 11.80 -9.89 4.52
C GLN A 102 13.12 -9.52 3.83
N TYR A 103 13.07 -9.10 2.57
CA TYR A 103 14.25 -8.67 1.82
C TYR A 103 14.88 -7.40 2.41
N LEU A 104 14.06 -6.44 2.86
CA LEU A 104 14.54 -5.25 3.56
C LEU A 104 15.23 -5.61 4.88
N ILE A 105 14.69 -6.58 5.63
CA ILE A 105 15.33 -7.06 6.87
C ILE A 105 16.67 -7.72 6.55
N TYR A 106 16.69 -8.66 5.59
CA TYR A 106 17.93 -9.31 5.13
C TYR A 106 19.00 -8.29 4.72
N LYS A 107 18.61 -7.24 3.99
CA LYS A 107 19.53 -6.18 3.54
C LYS A 107 20.11 -5.38 4.72
N LYS A 108 19.36 -5.22 5.80
CA LYS A 108 19.78 -4.49 7.02
C LYS A 108 20.58 -5.36 8.00
N SER A 109 20.40 -6.69 7.97
CA SER A 109 21.16 -7.63 8.81
C SER A 109 22.66 -7.49 8.57
N LYS A 110 23.45 -7.50 9.64
CA LYS A 110 24.91 -7.36 9.57
C LYS A 110 25.64 -8.66 9.88
N ASP A 111 25.16 -9.39 10.88
CA ASP A 111 25.74 -10.64 11.33
C ASP A 111 25.42 -11.81 10.38
N THR A 112 26.34 -12.78 10.35
CA THR A 112 26.31 -13.89 9.40
C THR A 112 25.13 -14.85 9.65
N GLU A 113 24.80 -15.09 10.93
CA GLU A 113 23.72 -16.02 11.29
C GLU A 113 22.34 -15.45 10.95
N SER A 114 22.07 -14.19 11.30
CA SER A 114 20.86 -13.46 10.90
C SER A 114 20.76 -13.42 9.38
N LYS A 115 21.82 -13.07 8.66
CA LYS A 115 21.82 -13.08 7.18
C LYS A 115 21.46 -14.46 6.62
N LYS A 116 22.02 -15.54 7.17
CA LYS A 116 21.72 -16.92 6.75
C LYS A 116 20.24 -17.25 6.99
N TYR A 117 19.72 -16.90 8.17
CA TYR A 117 18.31 -17.07 8.51
C TYR A 117 17.39 -16.32 7.53
N HIS A 118 17.61 -15.02 7.34
CA HIS A 118 16.75 -14.21 6.49
C HIS A 118 16.83 -14.63 5.02
N ARG A 119 17.99 -15.09 4.55
CA ARG A 119 18.15 -15.68 3.20
C ARG A 119 17.33 -16.96 3.03
N ASN A 120 17.40 -17.88 3.98
CA ASN A 120 16.60 -19.11 3.93
C ASN A 120 15.09 -18.80 3.94
N ARG A 121 14.68 -17.81 4.74
CA ARG A 121 13.30 -17.33 4.76
C ARG A 121 12.87 -16.69 3.44
N LEU A 122 13.75 -15.96 2.76
CA LEU A 122 13.49 -15.41 1.42
C LEU A 122 13.25 -16.50 0.38
N GLU A 123 14.04 -17.57 0.40
CA GLU A 123 13.84 -18.70 -0.51
C GLU A 123 12.50 -19.41 -0.27
N TRP A 124 12.10 -19.54 1.00
CA TRP A 124 10.77 -20.05 1.34
C TRP A 124 9.65 -19.12 0.83
N LEU A 125 9.74 -17.81 1.08
CA LEU A 125 8.76 -16.83 0.60
C LEU A 125 8.68 -16.80 -0.94
N ARG A 126 9.81 -17.00 -1.64
CA ARG A 126 9.83 -17.09 -3.10
C ARG A 126 9.05 -18.32 -3.61
N LYS A 127 9.11 -19.44 -2.89
CA LYS A 127 8.31 -20.63 -3.21
C LYS A 127 6.82 -20.36 -2.98
N GLU A 128 6.45 -19.68 -1.89
CA GLU A 128 5.06 -19.27 -1.64
C GLU A 128 4.53 -18.38 -2.77
N VAL A 129 5.29 -17.37 -3.19
CA VAL A 129 4.91 -16.50 -4.32
C VAL A 129 4.63 -17.31 -5.59
N LYS A 130 5.43 -18.35 -5.86
CA LYS A 130 5.26 -19.23 -7.03
C LYS A 130 3.98 -20.08 -6.94
N GLN A 131 3.61 -20.49 -5.73
CA GLN A 131 2.40 -21.28 -5.47
C GLN A 131 1.14 -20.42 -5.33
N ALA A 132 1.28 -19.14 -4.98
CA ALA A 132 0.19 -18.22 -4.76
C ALA A 132 -0.63 -17.98 -6.03
N THR A 133 -1.95 -17.95 -5.87
CA THR A 133 -2.87 -17.70 -6.97
C THR A 133 -2.99 -16.20 -7.28
N THR A 134 -3.43 -15.89 -8.51
CA THR A 134 -3.84 -14.53 -8.89
C THR A 134 -5.35 -14.34 -8.78
N ALA A 135 -6.06 -15.35 -8.27
CA ALA A 135 -7.48 -15.21 -7.97
C ALA A 135 -7.65 -14.13 -6.90
N LEU A 136 -8.63 -13.26 -7.10
CA LEU A 136 -8.95 -12.22 -6.13
C LEU A 136 -9.40 -12.91 -4.84
N ILE A 137 -8.75 -12.58 -3.73
CA ILE A 137 -9.13 -13.14 -2.45
C ILE A 137 -10.38 -12.40 -1.97
N SER A 138 -11.36 -13.13 -1.42
CA SER A 138 -12.56 -12.56 -0.82
C SER A 138 -12.33 -11.96 0.58
N MET A 139 -11.15 -12.18 1.17
CA MET A 139 -10.78 -11.60 2.46
C MET A 139 -10.52 -10.10 2.32
N ILE A 140 -11.29 -9.32 3.07
CA ILE A 140 -11.10 -7.89 3.25
C ILE A 140 -9.84 -7.69 4.11
N ILE A 141 -8.77 -7.16 3.52
CA ILE A 141 -7.55 -6.81 4.24
C ILE A 141 -7.67 -5.36 4.71
N VAL A 142 -8.18 -5.15 5.92
CA VAL A 142 -8.31 -3.81 6.52
C VAL A 142 -7.04 -3.41 7.30
N SER A 143 -6.22 -4.37 7.68
CA SER A 143 -5.01 -4.18 8.45
C SER A 143 -3.77 -4.19 7.57
N ALA A 144 -2.70 -3.52 8.01
CA ALA A 144 -1.43 -3.59 7.34
C ALA A 144 -0.95 -5.05 7.20
N ILE A 145 -0.39 -5.36 6.04
CA ILE A 145 0.12 -6.68 5.71
C ILE A 145 1.49 -6.83 6.35
N ALA A 146 1.54 -7.67 7.41
CA ALA A 146 2.74 -7.98 8.19
C ALA A 146 3.82 -8.68 7.39
#